data_AF-A0A821HMU7-F1
#
_entry.id   AF-A0A821HMU7-F1
#
_cell.length_a   1.000
_cell.length_b   1.000
_cell.length_c   1.000
_cell.angle_alpha   90.00
_cell.angle_beta   90.00
_cell.angle_gamma   90.00
#
_symmetry.space_group_name_H-M   'P 1'
#
loop_
_entity.id
_entity.type
_entity.pdbx_description
1 polymer ?
#
loop_
_entity_poly.entity_id
_entity_poly.type
_entity_poly.pdbx_seq_one_letter_code
_entity_poly.pdbx_strand_id
1 'polypeptide(L)'
;DFRKYSDLAIKMSSSLDNSSIAISAHILNWELSKKLTFWSLIILIFPSIIGSFLVFYGVIRKKEIRHRIKNQLVLLICVVHFVQAVFELPFTIIYLYHGTVPVASNVFCDYWQILITTLNMATLELNAHLSIERYLLIFHNAFIQR
;
A
#
# COMPACT_ATOMS: atom_id res chain seq x y z
N ASP A 1 34.99 -46.56 -24.35
CA ASP A 1 33.93 -45.97 -23.50
C ASP A 1 33.76 -44.46 -23.71
N PHE A 2 33.82 -43.98 -24.96
CA PHE A 2 33.87 -42.53 -25.29
C PHE A 2 32.48 -41.88 -25.38
N ARG A 3 31.47 -42.69 -25.73
CA ARG A 3 30.07 -42.27 -25.93
C ARG A 3 29.39 -41.84 -24.62
N LYS A 4 29.80 -42.43 -23.50
CA LYS A 4 29.26 -42.09 -22.17
C LYS A 4 29.72 -40.72 -21.67
N TYR A 5 30.93 -40.29 -22.04
CA TYR A 5 31.46 -38.97 -21.68
C TYR A 5 30.86 -37.83 -22.53
N SER A 6 30.55 -38.08 -23.81
CA SER A 6 29.87 -37.08 -24.64
C SER A 6 28.44 -36.82 -24.17
N ASP A 7 27.71 -37.85 -23.77
CA ASP A 7 26.33 -37.70 -23.28
C ASP A 7 26.27 -36.94 -21.94
N LEU A 8 27.26 -37.14 -21.07
CA LEU A 8 27.39 -36.39 -19.82
C LEU A 8 27.71 -34.90 -20.07
N ALA A 9 28.58 -34.60 -21.03
CA ALA A 9 28.92 -33.21 -21.38
C ALA A 9 27.70 -32.47 -21.98
N ILE A 10 26.93 -33.12 -22.84
CA ILE A 10 25.71 -32.56 -23.44
C ILE A 10 24.60 -32.35 -22.39
N LYS A 11 24.48 -33.27 -21.43
CA LYS A 11 23.52 -33.14 -20.32
C LYS A 11 23.90 -32.01 -19.35
N MET A 12 25.20 -31.80 -19.14
CA MET A 12 25.71 -30.73 -18.29
C MET A 12 25.60 -29.35 -18.97
N SER A 13 25.83 -29.25 -20.29
CA SER A 13 25.64 -28.00 -21.04
C SER A 13 24.16 -27.61 -21.12
N SER A 14 23.26 -28.56 -21.40
CA SER A 14 21.81 -28.30 -21.42
C SER A 14 21.24 -27.95 -20.04
N SER A 15 21.80 -28.50 -18.96
CA SER A 15 21.45 -28.09 -17.60
C SER A 15 21.91 -26.67 -17.27
N LEU A 16 23.10 -26.26 -17.74
CA LEU A 16 23.58 -24.88 -17.59
C LEU A 16 22.71 -23.89 -18.38
N ASP A 17 22.37 -24.21 -19.63
CA ASP A 17 21.52 -23.36 -20.46
C ASP A 17 20.13 -23.20 -19.85
N ASN A 18 19.51 -24.27 -19.37
CA ASN A 18 18.20 -24.21 -18.71
C ASN A 18 18.24 -23.36 -17.43
N SER A 19 19.32 -23.45 -16.64
CA SER A 19 19.49 -22.59 -15.46
C SER A 19 19.66 -21.12 -15.83
N SER A 20 20.39 -20.83 -16.91
CA SER A 20 20.63 -19.47 -17.40
C SER A 20 19.35 -18.81 -17.94
N ILE A 21 18.53 -19.58 -18.65
CA ILE A 21 17.22 -19.16 -19.16
C ILE A 21 16.25 -18.92 -18.00
N ALA A 22 16.22 -19.82 -17.00
CA ALA A 22 15.36 -19.66 -15.82
C ALA A 22 15.73 -18.42 -14.99
N ILE A 23 17.02 -18.15 -14.79
CA ILE A 23 17.51 -16.95 -14.11
C ILE A 23 17.12 -15.69 -14.89
N SER A 24 17.28 -15.70 -16.21
CA SER A 24 16.91 -14.56 -17.08
C SER A 24 15.42 -14.27 -17.05
N ALA A 25 14.57 -15.31 -17.10
CA ALA A 25 13.11 -15.16 -16.98
C ALA A 25 12.70 -14.64 -15.59
N HIS A 26 13.36 -15.10 -14.53
CA HIS A 26 13.12 -14.62 -13.17
C HIS A 26 13.48 -13.14 -13.01
N ILE A 27 14.62 -12.70 -13.55
CA ILE A 27 15.05 -11.29 -13.53
C ILE A 27 14.07 -10.42 -14.32
N LEU A 28 13.63 -10.87 -15.49
CA LEU A 28 12.66 -10.14 -16.31
C LEU A 28 11.32 -9.97 -15.59
N ASN A 29 10.82 -11.04 -14.96
CA ASN A 29 9.57 -11.00 -14.18
C ASN A 29 9.68 -10.06 -12.98
N TRP A 30 10.82 -10.04 -12.29
CA TRP A 30 11.08 -9.15 -11.17
C TRP A 30 11.09 -7.67 -11.58
N GLU A 31 11.76 -7.35 -12.69
CA GLU A 31 11.79 -5.98 -13.24
C GLU A 31 10.42 -5.52 -13.76
N LEU A 32 9.65 -6.42 -14.37
CA LEU A 32 8.28 -6.12 -14.79
C LEU A 32 7.37 -5.89 -13.58
N SER A 33 7.48 -6.71 -12.54
CA SER A 33 6.72 -6.58 -11.30
C SER A 33 6.97 -5.23 -10.64
N LYS A 34 8.24 -4.82 -10.47
CA LYS A 34 8.58 -3.50 -9.93
C LYS A 34 7.95 -2.35 -10.72
N LYS A 35 8.04 -2.39 -12.05
CA LYS A 35 7.45 -1.35 -12.92
C LYS A 35 5.93 -1.28 -12.75
N LEU A 36 5.26 -2.42 -12.74
CA LEU A 36 3.81 -2.49 -12.53
C LEU A 36 3.41 -1.94 -11.16
N THR A 37 4.11 -2.35 -10.10
CA THR A 37 3.88 -1.84 -8.74
C THR A 37 4.09 -0.33 -8.67
N PHE A 38 5.18 0.18 -9.25
CA PHE A 38 5.48 1.60 -9.29
C PHE A 38 4.38 2.42 -9.98
N TRP A 39 3.96 2.01 -11.18
CA TRP A 39 2.88 2.71 -11.91
C TRP A 39 1.53 2.60 -11.20
N SER A 40 1.20 1.44 -10.63
CA SER A 40 -0.04 1.27 -9.86
C SER A 40 -0.08 2.17 -8.63
N LEU A 41 1.07 2.31 -7.94
CA LEU A 41 1.21 3.18 -6.80
C LEU A 41 0.97 4.62 -7.24
N ILE A 42 1.66 5.11 -8.26
CA ILE A 42 1.47 6.46 -8.78
C ILE A 42 0.01 6.75 -9.11
N ILE A 43 -0.65 5.87 -9.88
CA ILE A 43 -2.05 6.05 -10.30
C ILE A 43 -3.00 6.08 -9.10
N LEU A 44 -2.73 5.33 -8.03
CA LEU A 44 -3.56 5.30 -6.84
C LEU A 44 -3.30 6.50 -5.90
N ILE A 45 -2.07 6.99 -5.87
CA ILE A 45 -1.61 8.03 -4.95
C ILE A 45 -2.12 9.41 -5.34
N PHE A 46 -2.00 9.77 -6.63
CA PHE A 46 -2.48 11.06 -7.11
C PHE A 46 -3.94 11.35 -6.74
N PRO A 47 -4.92 10.47 -7.03
CA PRO A 47 -6.31 10.69 -6.65
C PRO A 47 -6.51 10.63 -5.13
N SER A 48 -5.72 9.84 -4.39
CA SER A 48 -5.79 9.80 -2.93
C SER A 48 -5.39 11.14 -2.31
N ILE A 49 -4.26 11.73 -2.73
CA ILE A 49 -3.80 13.04 -2.27
C ILE A 49 -4.81 14.13 -2.64
N ILE A 50 -5.28 14.15 -3.89
CA ILE A 50 -6.28 15.12 -4.35
C ILE A 50 -7.58 14.99 -3.53
N GLY A 51 -8.04 13.76 -3.30
CA GLY A 51 -9.22 13.47 -2.49
C GLY A 51 -9.07 13.98 -1.05
N SER A 52 -7.94 13.72 -0.41
CA SER A 52 -7.66 14.22 0.94
C SER A 52 -7.64 15.75 0.99
N PHE A 53 -7.03 16.42 0.01
CA PHE A 53 -7.05 17.89 -0.09
C PHE A 53 -8.46 18.44 -0.27
N LEU A 54 -9.29 17.82 -1.12
CA LEU A 54 -10.67 18.23 -1.36
C LEU A 54 -11.53 18.09 -0.10
N VAL A 55 -11.37 16.99 0.65
CA VAL A 55 -12.08 16.77 1.92
C VAL A 55 -11.64 17.81 2.96
N PHE A 56 -10.34 18.04 3.09
CA PHE A 56 -9.80 19.02 4.03
C PHE A 56 -10.31 20.43 3.71
N TYR A 57 -10.26 20.81 2.44
CA TYR A 57 -10.79 22.09 1.94
C TYR A 57 -12.30 22.22 2.18
N GLY A 58 -13.07 21.15 1.93
CA GLY A 58 -14.51 21.11 2.14
C GLY A 58 -14.93 21.38 3.59
N VAL A 59 -14.19 20.82 4.55
CA VAL A 59 -14.50 20.98 5.99
C VAL A 59 -14.03 22.32 6.56
N ILE A 60 -12.91 22.85 6.08
CA ILE A 60 -12.49 24.22 6.45
C ILE A 60 -13.54 25.23 5.98
N ARG A 61 -14.04 25.07 4.75
CA ARG A 61 -14.96 26.03 4.12
C ARG A 61 -16.38 26.00 4.70
N LYS A 62 -16.88 24.86 5.19
CA LYS A 62 -18.25 24.73 5.72
C LYS A 62 -18.26 24.49 7.23
N LYS A 63 -18.37 25.57 8.01
CA LYS A 63 -18.50 25.52 9.49
C LYS A 63 -19.68 24.66 9.97
N GLU A 64 -20.79 24.64 9.25
CA GLU A 64 -21.98 23.85 9.64
C GLU A 64 -21.79 22.33 9.48
N ILE A 65 -20.95 21.90 8.54
CA ILE A 65 -20.63 20.47 8.34
C ILE A 65 -19.75 19.96 9.49
N ARG A 66 -18.90 20.84 10.06
CA ARG A 66 -17.94 20.51 11.13
C ARG A 66 -18.59 20.08 12.45
N HIS A 67 -19.82 20.50 12.71
CA HIS A 67 -20.45 20.31 14.02
C HIS A 67 -21.25 19.01 14.16
N ARG A 68 -21.43 18.25 13.07
CA ARG A 68 -22.01 16.90 13.14
C ARG A 68 -20.90 15.87 13.34
N ILE A 69 -21.02 15.09 14.41
CA ILE A 69 -20.09 14.01 14.81
C ILE A 69 -19.71 13.10 13.62
N LYS A 70 -20.69 12.73 12.79
CA LYS A 70 -20.47 11.90 11.58
C LYS A 70 -19.48 12.49 10.58
N ASN A 71 -19.53 13.81 10.39
CA ASN A 71 -18.63 14.49 9.46
C ASN A 71 -17.23 14.67 10.06
N GLN A 72 -17.13 14.73 11.39
CA GLN A 72 -15.85 14.75 12.10
C GLN A 72 -15.15 13.39 12.01
N LEU A 73 -15.90 12.28 12.13
CA LEU A 73 -15.36 10.93 12.00
C LEU A 73 -14.82 10.68 10.57
N VAL A 74 -15.59 11.08 9.55
CA VAL A 74 -15.15 10.97 8.15
C VAL A 74 -13.91 11.84 7.88
N LEU A 75 -13.87 13.05 8.44
CA LEU A 75 -12.66 13.89 8.34
C LEU A 75 -11.46 13.21 9.02
N LEU A 76 -11.63 12.68 10.23
CA LEU A 76 -10.58 12.01 10.96
C LEU A 76 -10.01 10.83 10.16
N ILE A 77 -10.88 10.02 9.56
CA ILE A 77 -10.51 8.92 8.65
C ILE A 77 -9.68 9.45 7.48
N CYS A 78 -10.14 10.50 6.79
CA CYS A 78 -9.39 11.08 5.66
C CYS A 78 -8.02 11.64 6.09
N VAL A 79 -7.90 12.21 7.28
CA VAL A 79 -6.63 12.71 7.81
C VAL A 79 -5.69 11.55 8.13
N VAL A 80 -6.16 10.51 8.79
CA VAL A 80 -5.35 9.32 9.12
C VAL A 80 -4.87 8.64 7.84
N HIS A 81 -5.73 8.46 6.83
CA HIS A 81 -5.34 7.93 5.52
C HIS A 81 -4.32 8.81 4.79
N PHE A 82 -4.46 10.13 4.86
CA PHE A 82 -3.49 11.06 4.28
C PHE A 82 -2.13 10.94 4.95
N VAL A 83 -2.11 10.94 6.29
CA VAL A 83 -0.88 10.76 7.08
C VAL A 83 -0.23 9.43 6.74
N GLN A 84 -0.99 8.34 6.70
CA GLN A 84 -0.50 7.03 6.31
C GLN A 84 0.12 7.04 4.91
N ALA A 85 -0.55 7.64 3.92
CA ALA A 85 -0.01 7.76 2.57
C ALA A 85 1.30 8.57 2.56
N VAL A 86 1.34 9.72 3.23
CA VAL A 86 2.55 10.58 3.28
C VAL A 86 3.73 9.85 3.91
N PHE A 87 3.49 9.00 4.90
CA PHE A 87 4.54 8.19 5.50
C PHE A 87 4.88 6.99 4.59
N GLU A 88 3.96 6.09 4.30
CA GLU A 88 4.22 4.81 3.62
C GLU A 88 4.86 4.96 2.22
N LEU A 89 4.44 5.98 1.46
CA LEU A 89 4.76 6.13 0.05
C LEU A 89 6.19 6.56 -0.29
N PRO A 90 6.77 7.62 0.29
CA PRO A 90 8.12 8.07 -0.07
C PRO A 90 9.17 6.97 0.12
N PHE A 91 9.10 6.22 1.24
CA PHE A 91 10.07 5.16 1.50
C PHE A 91 9.89 3.97 0.55
N THR A 92 8.64 3.62 0.23
CA THR A 92 8.33 2.57 -0.75
C THR A 92 8.84 2.94 -2.14
N ILE A 93 8.61 4.18 -2.60
CA ILE A 93 9.06 4.68 -3.89
C ILE A 93 10.59 4.73 -3.96
N ILE A 94 11.26 5.23 -2.91
CA ILE A 94 12.72 5.29 -2.84
C ILE A 94 13.31 3.87 -2.90
N TYR A 95 12.74 2.91 -2.17
CA TYR A 95 13.16 1.51 -2.22
C TYR A 95 12.96 0.90 -3.62
N LEU A 96 11.82 1.15 -4.27
CA LEU A 96 11.54 0.67 -5.63
C LEU A 96 12.50 1.25 -6.68
N TYR A 97 12.93 2.50 -6.53
CA TYR A 97 13.80 3.18 -7.49
C TYR A 97 15.29 2.93 -7.24
N HIS A 98 15.75 3.00 -5.99
CA HIS A 98 17.17 2.87 -5.63
C HIS A 98 17.56 1.46 -5.17
N GLY A 99 16.59 0.55 -4.97
CA GLY A 99 16.82 -0.78 -4.40
C GLY A 99 17.22 -0.78 -2.92
N THR A 100 17.43 0.39 -2.33
CA THR A 100 17.85 0.61 -0.94
C THR A 100 17.23 1.90 -0.41
N VAL A 101 16.99 1.96 0.91
CA VAL A 101 16.53 3.18 1.58
C VAL A 101 17.75 3.88 2.19
N PRO A 102 18.00 5.17 1.91
CA PRO A 102 19.23 5.87 2.33
C PRO A 102 19.40 5.99 3.85
N VAL A 103 18.33 5.78 4.62
CA VAL A 103 18.29 5.77 6.10
C VAL A 103 17.97 4.37 6.65
N ALA A 104 18.48 3.31 6.01
CA ALA A 104 18.33 1.93 6.48
C ALA A 104 19.16 1.62 7.74
N SER A 105 18.93 2.35 8.83
CA SER A 105 19.36 1.96 10.18
C SER A 105 18.34 0.99 10.77
N ASN A 106 18.80 -0.01 11.54
CA ASN A 106 17.92 -0.99 12.19
C ASN A 106 16.84 -0.31 13.05
N VAL A 107 17.22 0.72 13.80
CA VAL A 107 16.30 1.48 14.67
C VAL A 107 15.24 2.23 13.85
N PHE A 108 15.62 2.74 12.68
CA PHE A 108 14.68 3.43 11.79
C PHE A 108 13.65 2.44 11.21
N CYS A 109 14.09 1.24 10.82
CA CYS A 109 13.21 0.22 10.28
C CYS A 109 12.18 -0.27 11.31
N ASP A 110 12.61 -0.51 12.56
CA ASP A 110 11.71 -0.93 13.62
C ASP A 110 10.68 0.16 13.96
N TYR A 111 11.14 1.41 14.11
CA TYR A 111 10.27 2.56 14.34
C TYR A 111 9.25 2.73 13.20
N TRP A 112 9.73 2.61 11.96
CA TRP A 112 8.91 2.69 10.76
C TRP A 112 7.79 1.65 10.74
N GLN A 113 8.16 0.40 11.03
CA GLN A 113 7.24 -0.72 11.07
C GLN A 113 6.18 -0.54 12.15
N ILE A 114 6.58 -0.08 13.34
CA ILE A 114 5.65 0.21 14.44
C ILE A 114 4.67 1.32 14.03
N LEU A 115 5.17 2.39 13.42
CA LEU A 115 4.36 3.53 12.98
C LEU A 115 3.29 3.10 11.96
N ILE A 116 3.69 2.36 10.91
CA ILE A 116 2.77 1.85 9.89
C ILE A 116 1.74 0.90 10.51
N THR A 117 2.20 -0.03 11.36
CA THR A 117 1.31 -1.00 12.02
C THR A 117 0.27 -0.29 12.88
N THR A 118 0.69 0.73 13.64
CA THR A 118 -0.20 1.52 14.50
C THR A 118 -1.22 2.30 13.67
N LEU A 119 -0.79 2.95 12.59
CA LEU A 119 -1.69 3.68 11.68
C LEU A 119 -2.71 2.75 11.02
N ASN A 120 -2.30 1.55 10.60
CA ASN A 120 -3.20 0.55 10.03
C ASN A 120 -4.25 0.09 11.03
N MET A 121 -3.86 -0.18 12.28
CA MET A 121 -4.81 -0.55 13.34
C MET A 121 -5.80 0.57 13.63
N ALA A 122 -5.32 1.81 13.74
CA ALA A 122 -6.19 2.98 13.94
C ALA A 122 -7.20 3.15 12.78
N THR A 123 -6.76 2.97 11.54
CA THR A 123 -7.63 3.00 10.35
C THR A 123 -8.69 1.91 10.39
N LEU A 124 -8.33 0.68 10.79
CA LEU A 124 -9.29 -0.42 10.93
C LEU A 124 -10.35 -0.13 11.99
N GLU A 125 -9.93 0.36 13.16
CA GLU A 125 -10.84 0.72 14.25
C GLU A 125 -11.79 1.86 13.86
N LEU A 126 -11.29 2.89 13.19
CA LEU A 126 -12.11 4.00 12.70
C LEU A 126 -13.14 3.55 11.66
N ASN A 127 -12.75 2.65 10.74
CA ASN A 127 -13.66 2.08 9.75
C ASN A 127 -14.73 1.18 10.40
N ALA A 128 -14.35 0.43 11.44
CA ALA A 128 -15.30 -0.35 12.24
C ALA A 128 -16.32 0.57 12.94
N HIS A 129 -15.86 1.65 13.59
CA HIS A 129 -16.73 2.64 14.21
C HIS A 129 -17.68 3.29 13.19
N LEU A 130 -17.18 3.70 12.02
CA LEU A 130 -18.00 4.28 10.97
C LEU A 130 -19.09 3.31 10.50
N SER A 131 -18.76 2.02 10.39
CA SER A 131 -19.71 0.97 9.99
C SER A 131 -20.82 0.80 11.04
N ILE A 132 -20.46 0.80 12.33
CA ILE A 132 -21.42 0.73 13.44
C ILE A 132 -22.32 1.96 13.45
N GLU A 133 -21.78 3.17 13.32
CA GLU A 133 -22.58 4.40 13.27
C GLU A 133 -23.58 4.41 12.10
N ARG A 134 -23.15 3.95 10.92
CA ARG A 134 -24.02 3.86 9.74
C ARG A 134 -25.11 2.81 9.92
N TYR A 135 -24.75 1.65 10.47
CA TYR A 135 -25.72 0.61 10.82
C TYR A 135 -26.77 1.17 11.78
N LEU A 136 -26.36 1.75 12.90
CA LEU A 136 -27.27 2.29 13.90
C LEU A 136 -28.19 3.37 13.32
N LEU A 137 -27.68 4.24 12.44
CA LEU A 137 -28.50 5.27 11.80
C LEU A 137 -29.63 4.70 10.93
N ILE A 138 -29.32 3.68 10.13
CA ILE A 138 -30.30 3.07 9.23
C ILE A 138 -31.42 2.40 10.04
N PHE A 139 -31.05 1.62 11.06
CA PHE A 139 -32.03 0.89 11.87
C PHE A 139 -32.79 1.80 12.85
N HIS A 140 -32.15 2.82 13.41
CA HIS A 140 -32.82 3.77 14.30
C HIS A 140 -33.84 4.63 13.56
N ASN A 141 -33.52 5.10 12.35
CA ASN A 141 -34.49 5.82 11.51
C ASN A 141 -35.67 4.92 11.07
N ALA A 142 -35.41 3.63 10.83
CA ALA A 142 -36.47 2.67 10.48
C ALA A 142 -37.42 2.39 11.65
N PHE A 143 -36.96 2.48 12.90
CA PHE A 143 -37.79 2.26 14.09
C PHE A 143 -38.59 3.49 14.54
N ILE A 144 -38.12 4.71 14.27
CA ILE A 144 -38.82 5.96 14.67
C ILE A 144 -39.95 6.35 13.70
N GLN A 145 -39.93 5.87 12.44
CA GLN A 145 -40.97 6.16 11.44
C GLN A 145 -42.19 5.22 11.48
N ARG A 146 -42.33 4.40 12.54
CA ARG A 146 -43.49 3.51 12.73
C ARG A 146 -44.35 3.96 13.90
#